data_AF-A0A1G5S6M9-F1
#
_entry.id   AF-A0A1G5S6M9-F1
#
_cell.length_a   1.000
_cell.length_b   1.000
_cell.length_c   1.000
_cell.angle_alpha   90.00
_cell.angle_beta   90.00
_cell.angle_gamma   90.00
#
_symmetry.space_group_name_H-M   'P 1'
#
loop_
_entity.id
_entity.type
_entity.pdbx_description
1 polymer ?
#
loop_
_entity_poly.entity_id
_entity_poly.type
_entity_poly.pdbx_seq_one_letter_code
_entity_poly.pdbx_strand_id
1 'polypeptide(L)'
;MSYAVLKAAGYVLVHTPDMILQNGTTQTVERAANPESEYLKKVPEHLRSFEEVVNYAPNQTYIGNLTPEALGKLEKPWVGVDVPGSSRDGKFGEIMPQAEFIAMLKLSDVFDLVKLEKGFMEVAKAEYGKHPLATAEELGKLGDGDALSVIEELVNVHHAEAIYHDGKLVGCVKKAHDVDPNLNAHVMFENLVVKASGILAFKNLVAKNNIDPLTIDYVIECSEEACGDMNQRGGGNFAKSIAEMGGAVNSTGADLRGFCAAPTHALITAASLVKAGTYKNVVIVAGGATAKLGMNGKDHVKKGLPVLEDVLGGFALLISENDGVSPVLRTDLVGKHNV
;
A
#
# COMPACT_ATOMS: atom_id res chain seq x y z
N MET A 1 17.37 1.24 -31.48
CA MET A 1 16.39 0.89 -30.43
C MET A 1 15.72 2.18 -29.99
N SER A 2 14.39 2.22 -29.98
CA SER A 2 13.63 3.39 -29.51
C SER A 2 13.67 3.48 -27.98
N TYR A 3 13.52 4.67 -27.42
CA TYR A 3 13.39 4.85 -25.97
C TYR A 3 12.07 4.26 -25.47
N ALA A 4 12.08 3.66 -24.28
CA ALA A 4 10.87 3.22 -23.60
C ALA A 4 9.95 4.41 -23.27
N VAL A 5 8.67 4.13 -23.04
CA VAL A 5 7.67 5.13 -22.65
C VAL A 5 7.00 4.77 -21.34
N LEU A 6 6.57 5.80 -20.60
CA LEU A 6 5.61 5.63 -19.50
C LEU A 6 4.20 5.54 -20.11
N LYS A 7 3.69 4.32 -20.27
CA LYS A 7 2.45 4.05 -21.01
C LYS A 7 1.19 4.29 -20.16
N ALA A 8 1.25 3.93 -18.88
CA ALA A 8 0.09 4.02 -17.99
C ALA A 8 0.53 4.10 -16.53
N ALA A 9 -0.37 4.58 -15.67
CA ALA A 9 -0.18 4.65 -14.24
C ALA A 9 -1.47 4.26 -13.49
N GLY A 10 -1.29 3.71 -12.29
CA GLY A 10 -2.30 3.44 -11.29
C GLY A 10 -1.80 3.93 -9.93
N TYR A 11 -2.65 4.57 -9.14
CA TYR A 11 -2.31 5.12 -7.83
C TYR A 11 -3.34 4.71 -6.78
N VAL A 12 -2.90 4.57 -5.54
CA VAL A 12 -3.79 4.28 -4.40
C VAL A 12 -3.33 5.03 -3.17
N LEU A 13 -4.31 5.48 -2.39
CA LEU A 13 -4.13 5.88 -1.00
C LEU A 13 -5.06 5.02 -0.16
N VAL A 14 -4.55 4.40 0.90
CA VAL A 14 -5.38 3.58 1.78
C VAL A 14 -5.44 4.24 3.15
N HIS A 15 -6.64 4.69 3.55
CA HIS A 15 -6.85 5.32 4.84
C HIS A 15 -6.96 4.26 5.94
N THR A 16 -5.98 4.24 6.85
CA THR A 16 -5.85 3.21 7.90
C THR A 16 -5.61 3.84 9.29
N PRO A 17 -6.61 4.57 9.84
CA PRO A 17 -6.44 5.34 11.08
C PRO A 17 -5.99 4.49 12.27
N ASP A 18 -6.47 3.26 12.41
CA ASP A 18 -6.06 2.38 13.50
C ASP A 18 -4.61 1.91 13.34
N MET A 19 -4.12 1.70 12.11
CA MET A 19 -2.74 1.27 11.87
C MET A 19 -1.72 2.35 12.26
N ILE A 20 -2.11 3.63 12.22
CA ILE A 20 -1.27 4.73 12.73
C ILE A 20 -0.99 4.51 14.21
N LEU A 21 -2.03 4.20 14.99
CA LEU A 21 -1.94 4.02 16.43
C LEU A 21 -1.22 2.72 16.81
N GLN A 22 -1.49 1.65 16.07
CA GLN A 22 -1.09 0.29 16.44
C GLN A 22 0.26 -0.11 15.85
N ASN A 23 0.57 0.32 14.63
CA ASN A 23 1.68 -0.22 13.84
C ASN A 23 2.71 0.85 13.39
N GLY A 24 2.37 2.14 13.44
CA GLY A 24 3.32 3.22 13.14
C GLY A 24 4.53 3.22 14.07
N THR A 25 5.76 3.29 13.53
CA THR A 25 6.99 3.15 14.32
C THR A 25 7.10 4.19 15.43
N THR A 26 6.67 5.44 15.18
CA THR A 26 6.70 6.50 16.19
C THR A 26 5.81 6.16 17.39
N GLN A 27 4.64 5.57 17.12
CA GLN A 27 3.62 5.22 18.11
C GLN A 27 4.01 3.95 18.87
N THR A 28 4.52 2.93 18.17
CA THR A 28 4.96 1.67 18.80
C THR A 28 6.18 1.88 19.69
N VAL A 29 7.18 2.66 19.24
CA VAL A 29 8.36 3.00 20.05
C VAL A 29 7.97 3.85 21.25
N GLU A 30 7.10 4.86 21.09
CA GLU A 30 6.63 5.66 22.22
C GLU A 30 5.86 4.79 23.23
N ARG A 31 5.00 3.88 22.76
CA ARG A 31 4.24 3.00 23.65
C ARG A 31 5.14 2.05 24.43
N ALA A 32 6.22 1.55 23.82
CA ALA A 32 7.20 0.71 24.51
C ALA A 32 8.01 1.50 25.55
N ALA A 33 8.38 2.75 25.26
CA ALA A 33 9.22 3.57 26.14
C ALA A 33 8.43 4.33 27.22
N ASN A 34 7.22 4.80 26.89
CA ASN A 34 6.37 5.64 27.71
C ASN A 34 4.88 5.39 27.41
N PRO A 35 4.30 4.27 27.93
CA PRO A 35 2.92 3.88 27.66
C PRO A 35 1.88 4.96 28.00
N GLU A 36 2.17 5.79 29.01
CA GLU A 36 1.27 6.83 29.52
C GLU A 36 1.52 8.21 28.92
N SER A 37 2.31 8.30 27.83
CA SER A 37 2.68 9.58 27.24
C SER A 37 1.46 10.42 26.85
N GLU A 38 1.55 11.72 27.09
CA GLU A 38 0.54 12.69 26.67
C GLU A 38 0.35 12.68 25.14
N TYR A 39 1.39 12.33 24.39
CA TYR A 39 1.31 12.16 22.94
C TYR A 39 0.35 11.02 22.55
N LEU A 40 0.51 9.83 23.15
CA LEU A 40 -0.34 8.67 22.82
C LEU A 40 -1.81 8.91 23.21
N LYS A 41 -2.05 9.70 24.26
CA LYS A 41 -3.41 10.09 24.67
C LYS A 41 -4.06 11.07 23.69
N LYS A 42 -3.27 11.99 23.12
CA LYS A 42 -3.76 13.03 22.21
C LYS A 42 -3.84 12.62 20.76
N VAL A 43 -2.95 11.76 20.26
CA VAL A 43 -2.90 11.42 18.83
C VAL A 43 -4.24 10.93 18.24
N PRO A 44 -5.13 10.21 18.95
CA PRO A 44 -6.44 9.84 18.41
C PRO A 44 -7.32 11.05 18.05
N GLU A 45 -7.18 12.17 18.75
CA GLU A 45 -7.92 13.42 18.48
C GLU A 45 -7.41 14.15 17.22
N HIS A 46 -6.28 13.72 16.68
CA HIS A 46 -5.62 14.32 15.51
C HIS A 46 -5.72 13.43 14.26
N LEU A 47 -6.46 12.32 14.32
CA LEU A 47 -6.71 11.48 13.16
C LEU A 47 -7.84 12.10 12.32
N ARG A 48 -7.68 12.04 11.00
CA ARG A 48 -8.72 12.49 10.07
C ARG A 48 -9.76 11.39 9.86
N SER A 49 -10.99 11.81 9.65
CA SER A 49 -12.04 10.95 9.12
C SER A 49 -11.76 10.59 7.65
N PHE A 50 -12.40 9.53 7.16
CA PHE A 50 -12.27 9.15 5.75
C PHE A 50 -12.73 10.28 4.80
N GLU A 51 -13.78 11.02 5.17
CA GLU A 51 -14.29 12.15 4.38
C GLU A 51 -13.26 13.28 4.27
N GLU A 52 -12.59 13.64 5.37
CA GLU A 52 -11.51 14.64 5.37
C GLU A 52 -10.33 14.18 4.51
N VAL A 53 -9.96 12.90 4.56
CA VAL A 53 -8.89 12.34 3.73
C VAL A 53 -9.27 12.37 2.25
N VAL A 54 -10.53 12.09 1.91
CA VAL A 54 -11.04 12.19 0.53
C VAL A 54 -11.03 13.62 0.05
N ASN A 55 -11.52 14.58 0.84
CA ASN A 55 -11.62 15.98 0.41
C ASN A 55 -10.26 16.70 0.38
N TYR A 56 -9.19 16.12 0.94
CA TYR A 56 -7.88 16.77 0.98
C TYR A 56 -7.27 16.99 -0.42
N ALA A 57 -7.02 18.25 -0.79
CA ALA A 57 -6.60 18.62 -2.15
C ALA A 57 -5.34 17.89 -2.67
N PRO A 58 -4.28 17.65 -1.85
CA PRO A 58 -3.15 16.83 -2.26
C PRO A 58 -3.50 15.38 -2.58
N ASN A 59 -4.41 14.76 -1.83
CA ASN A 59 -4.85 13.39 -2.08
C ASN A 59 -5.64 13.32 -3.40
N GLN A 60 -6.53 14.29 -3.64
CA GLN A 60 -7.27 14.42 -4.89
C GLN A 60 -6.36 14.66 -6.10
N THR A 61 -5.25 15.36 -5.89
CA THR A 61 -4.22 15.53 -6.92
C THR A 61 -3.50 14.22 -7.21
N TYR A 62 -3.17 13.44 -6.17
CA TYR A 62 -2.49 12.15 -6.29
C TYR A 62 -3.29 11.14 -7.11
N ILE A 63 -4.61 11.05 -6.89
CA ILE A 63 -5.49 10.13 -7.65
C ILE A 63 -5.97 10.70 -9.00
N GLY A 64 -5.58 11.94 -9.34
CA GLY A 64 -5.80 12.55 -10.65
C GLY A 64 -7.11 13.32 -10.83
N ASN A 65 -7.80 13.70 -9.75
CA ASN A 65 -8.99 14.55 -9.80
C ASN A 65 -8.65 16.05 -9.89
N LEU A 66 -7.51 16.44 -9.33
CA LEU A 66 -6.91 17.76 -9.54
C LEU A 66 -5.57 17.63 -10.26
N THR A 67 -5.21 18.62 -11.07
CA THR A 67 -3.86 18.66 -11.66
C THR A 67 -2.87 19.31 -10.70
N PRO A 68 -1.57 19.00 -10.78
CA PRO A 68 -0.54 19.68 -9.99
C PRO A 68 -0.56 21.21 -10.15
N GLU A 69 -0.87 21.71 -11.35
CA GLU A 69 -0.99 23.16 -11.62
C GLU A 69 -2.21 23.77 -10.92
N ALA A 70 -3.32 23.03 -10.82
CA ALA A 70 -4.50 23.48 -10.07
C ALA A 70 -4.22 23.50 -8.56
N LEU A 71 -3.61 22.44 -8.03
CA LEU A 71 -3.16 22.38 -6.63
C LEU A 71 -2.19 23.53 -6.29
N GLY A 72 -1.27 23.84 -7.21
CA GLY A 72 -0.31 24.93 -7.06
C GLY A 72 -0.91 26.33 -6.95
N LYS A 73 -2.19 26.51 -7.33
CA LYS A 73 -2.92 27.78 -7.18
C LYS A 73 -3.60 27.93 -5.82
N LEU A 74 -3.70 26.86 -5.04
CA LEU A 74 -4.27 26.90 -3.68
C LEU A 74 -3.23 27.47 -2.71
N GLU A 75 -3.70 28.20 -1.69
CA GLU A 75 -2.85 28.79 -0.67
C GLU A 75 -2.14 27.71 0.16
N LYS A 76 -0.86 27.93 0.47
CA LYS A 76 -0.05 27.04 1.31
C LYS A 76 0.01 27.59 2.75
N PRO A 77 0.07 26.73 3.78
CA PRO A 77 0.11 25.27 3.72
C PRO A 77 -1.24 24.66 3.31
N TRP A 78 -1.23 23.48 2.70
CA TRP A 78 -2.46 22.82 2.24
C TRP A 78 -3.29 22.18 3.37
N VAL A 79 -2.78 22.15 4.59
CA VAL A 79 -3.51 21.59 5.74
C VAL A 79 -4.81 22.35 5.95
N GLY A 80 -5.95 21.64 5.96
CA GLY A 80 -7.29 22.25 6.04
C GLY A 80 -7.81 22.84 4.72
N VAL A 81 -7.12 22.61 3.60
CA VAL A 81 -7.59 22.98 2.26
C VAL A 81 -8.33 21.81 1.64
N ASP A 82 -9.66 21.87 1.73
CA ASP A 82 -10.57 20.86 1.23
C ASP A 82 -11.11 21.19 -0.16
N VAL A 83 -11.49 20.13 -0.87
CA VAL A 83 -12.21 20.16 -2.14
C VAL A 83 -13.56 19.47 -1.91
N PRO A 84 -14.58 20.19 -1.41
CA PRO A 84 -15.83 19.56 -1.01
C PRO A 84 -16.54 18.85 -2.16
N GLY A 85 -17.15 17.70 -1.86
CA GLY A 85 -17.81 16.86 -2.88
C GLY A 85 -16.82 16.05 -3.73
N SER A 86 -15.57 15.94 -3.29
CA SER A 86 -14.58 15.10 -3.93
C SER A 86 -14.96 13.62 -3.86
N SER A 87 -14.53 12.88 -4.88
CA SER A 87 -14.73 11.44 -4.96
C SER A 87 -13.53 10.70 -4.40
N ARG A 88 -13.76 9.53 -3.80
CA ARG A 88 -12.70 8.56 -3.51
C ARG A 88 -12.10 7.97 -4.78
N ASP A 89 -12.85 7.98 -5.89
CA ASP A 89 -12.39 7.54 -7.20
C ASP A 89 -11.78 8.70 -7.98
N GLY A 90 -10.63 8.46 -8.62
CA GLY A 90 -10.01 9.41 -9.50
C GLY A 90 -9.56 8.83 -10.84
N LYS A 91 -9.12 9.71 -11.74
CA LYS A 91 -8.69 9.34 -13.09
C LYS A 91 -7.61 8.26 -13.10
N PHE A 92 -6.65 8.36 -12.17
CA PHE A 92 -5.50 7.47 -12.14
C PHE A 92 -5.53 6.51 -10.94
N GLY A 93 -6.47 6.64 -10.02
CA GLY A 93 -6.40 5.91 -8.77
C GLY A 93 -7.65 5.98 -7.91
N GLU A 94 -7.49 5.60 -6.65
CA GLU A 94 -8.55 5.68 -5.64
C GLU A 94 -8.01 5.91 -4.23
N ILE A 95 -8.92 6.27 -3.32
CA ILE A 95 -8.71 6.31 -1.88
C ILE A 95 -9.58 5.21 -1.25
N MET A 96 -8.96 4.19 -0.65
CA MET A 96 -9.65 3.05 -0.06
C MET A 96 -9.81 3.22 1.47
N PRO A 97 -11.00 2.93 2.04
CA PRO A 97 -11.20 2.94 3.49
C PRO A 97 -10.67 1.65 4.15
N GLN A 98 -10.40 1.74 5.46
CA GLN A 98 -9.77 0.66 6.23
C GLN A 98 -10.50 -0.68 6.18
N ALA A 99 -11.84 -0.69 6.24
CA ALA A 99 -12.61 -1.93 6.27
C ALA A 99 -12.42 -2.78 4.99
N GLU A 100 -12.46 -2.14 3.83
CA GLU A 100 -12.17 -2.77 2.53
C GLU A 100 -10.72 -3.26 2.47
N PHE A 101 -9.79 -2.46 3.00
CA PHE A 101 -8.39 -2.84 3.00
C PHE A 101 -8.08 -4.04 3.91
N ILE A 102 -8.76 -4.17 5.06
CA ILE A 102 -8.61 -5.36 5.91
C ILE A 102 -9.12 -6.61 5.19
N ALA A 103 -10.18 -6.50 4.37
CA ALA A 103 -10.59 -7.61 3.50
C ALA A 103 -9.47 -7.96 2.51
N MET A 104 -8.84 -6.96 1.89
CA MET A 104 -7.70 -7.17 0.99
C MET A 104 -6.48 -7.79 1.69
N LEU A 105 -6.22 -7.44 2.96
CA LEU A 105 -5.18 -8.11 3.76
C LEU A 105 -5.44 -9.61 3.84
N LYS A 106 -6.66 -10.01 4.19
CA LYS A 106 -7.07 -11.43 4.23
C LYS A 106 -6.93 -12.11 2.87
N LEU A 107 -7.31 -11.43 1.79
CA LEU A 107 -7.20 -11.97 0.43
C LEU A 107 -5.74 -12.10 -0.06
N SER A 108 -4.87 -11.21 0.40
CA SER A 108 -3.45 -11.22 0.04
C SER A 108 -2.67 -12.36 0.71
N ASP A 109 -3.26 -12.97 1.74
CA ASP A 109 -2.66 -14.03 2.53
C ASP A 109 -3.05 -15.42 2.00
N VAL A 110 -2.04 -16.10 1.42
CA VAL A 110 -2.18 -17.47 0.91
C VAL A 110 -1.75 -18.53 1.92
N PHE A 111 -1.32 -18.12 3.13
CA PHE A 111 -0.79 -18.99 4.18
C PHE A 111 -1.72 -19.09 5.41
N ASP A 112 -2.89 -18.46 5.35
CA ASP A 112 -3.90 -18.45 6.41
C ASP A 112 -3.34 -17.91 7.76
N LEU A 113 -2.53 -16.86 7.67
CA LEU A 113 -1.99 -16.08 8.78
C LEU A 113 -2.97 -15.02 9.29
N VAL A 114 -3.74 -14.40 8.40
CA VAL A 114 -4.73 -13.39 8.74
C VAL A 114 -5.99 -14.08 9.26
N LYS A 115 -6.39 -13.78 10.48
CA LYS A 115 -7.63 -14.25 11.10
C LYS A 115 -8.49 -13.04 11.41
N LEU A 116 -9.75 -13.05 10.97
CA LEU A 116 -10.70 -11.96 11.24
C LEU A 116 -11.84 -12.51 12.08
N GLU A 117 -12.32 -11.68 13.01
CA GLU A 117 -13.50 -11.97 13.81
C GLU A 117 -14.74 -12.09 12.91
N LYS A 118 -15.63 -13.03 13.22
CA LYS A 118 -16.81 -13.37 12.43
C LYS A 118 -17.72 -12.18 12.11
N GLY A 119 -18.08 -11.37 13.11
CA GLY A 119 -18.89 -10.17 12.91
C GLY A 119 -18.22 -9.16 11.99
N PHE A 120 -16.92 -8.92 12.17
CA PHE A 120 -16.16 -8.04 11.28
C PHE A 120 -15.96 -8.63 9.88
N MET A 121 -15.83 -9.95 9.73
CA MET A 121 -15.74 -10.61 8.42
C MET A 121 -16.96 -10.28 7.55
N GLU A 122 -18.15 -10.27 8.14
CA GLU A 122 -19.38 -9.91 7.41
C GLU A 122 -19.37 -8.43 6.97
N VAL A 123 -18.84 -7.53 7.82
CA VAL A 123 -18.62 -6.12 7.45
C VAL A 123 -17.62 -6.02 6.30
N ALA A 124 -16.47 -6.68 6.42
CA ALA A 124 -15.40 -6.66 5.43
C ALA A 124 -15.88 -7.20 4.07
N LYS A 125 -16.65 -8.29 4.05
CA LYS A 125 -17.31 -8.81 2.84
C LYS A 125 -18.30 -7.82 2.25
N ALA A 126 -19.14 -7.22 3.08
CA ALA A 126 -20.17 -6.29 2.62
C ALA A 126 -19.57 -5.02 2.02
N GLU A 127 -18.53 -4.46 2.65
CA GLU A 127 -17.86 -3.25 2.14
C GLU A 127 -16.99 -3.57 0.91
N TYR A 128 -16.14 -4.61 0.96
CA TYR A 128 -15.33 -4.99 -0.20
C TYR A 128 -16.20 -5.46 -1.38
N GLY A 129 -17.34 -6.09 -1.13
CA GLY A 129 -18.27 -6.51 -2.18
C GLY A 129 -18.90 -5.36 -2.98
N LYS A 130 -18.87 -4.13 -2.46
CA LYS A 130 -19.29 -2.92 -3.21
C LYS A 130 -18.17 -2.36 -4.07
N HIS A 131 -16.93 -2.80 -3.85
CA HIS A 131 -15.77 -2.27 -4.53
C HIS A 131 -15.78 -2.67 -6.02
N PRO A 132 -15.58 -1.74 -6.97
CA PRO A 132 -15.67 -2.04 -8.41
C PRO A 132 -14.70 -3.11 -8.91
N LEU A 133 -13.58 -3.30 -8.20
CA LEU A 133 -12.55 -4.29 -8.53
C LEU A 133 -12.66 -5.59 -7.73
N ALA A 134 -13.69 -5.76 -6.90
CA ALA A 134 -13.94 -7.00 -6.20
C ALA A 134 -14.51 -8.05 -7.15
N THR A 135 -14.03 -9.29 -7.02
CA THR A 135 -14.50 -10.41 -7.83
C THR A 135 -15.28 -11.41 -6.97
N ALA A 136 -16.20 -12.15 -7.61
CA ALA A 136 -16.93 -13.22 -6.93
C ALA A 136 -15.99 -14.32 -6.38
N GLU A 137 -14.88 -14.60 -7.07
CA GLU A 137 -13.87 -15.54 -6.61
C GLU A 137 -13.20 -15.06 -5.31
N GLU A 138 -12.81 -13.79 -5.24
CA GLU A 138 -12.23 -13.21 -4.03
C GLU A 138 -13.21 -13.21 -2.86
N LEU A 139 -14.45 -12.78 -3.10
CA LEU A 139 -15.48 -12.81 -2.05
C LEU A 139 -15.70 -14.24 -1.51
N GLY A 140 -15.59 -15.25 -2.37
CA GLY A 140 -15.63 -16.66 -1.95
C GLY A 140 -14.44 -17.11 -1.09
N LYS A 141 -13.28 -16.47 -1.22
CA LYS A 141 -12.05 -16.79 -0.45
C LYS A 141 -12.01 -16.17 0.94
N LEU A 142 -12.85 -15.16 1.23
CA LEU A 142 -12.84 -14.49 2.54
C LEU A 142 -13.24 -15.43 3.70
N GLY A 143 -14.09 -16.44 3.46
CA GLY A 143 -14.53 -17.38 4.49
C GLY A 143 -15.42 -16.72 5.56
N ASP A 144 -15.73 -17.40 6.67
CA ASP A 144 -16.75 -16.94 7.65
C ASP A 144 -16.18 -16.22 8.88
N GLY A 145 -14.86 -16.14 9.02
CA GLY A 145 -14.20 -15.59 10.20
C GLY A 145 -14.25 -16.52 11.42
N ASP A 146 -13.55 -16.09 12.48
CA ASP A 146 -13.37 -16.84 13.72
C ASP A 146 -14.11 -16.18 14.90
N ALA A 147 -14.36 -16.92 15.98
CA ALA A 147 -14.92 -16.33 17.19
C ALA A 147 -13.94 -15.32 17.82
N LEU A 148 -14.44 -14.22 18.38
CA LEU A 148 -13.60 -13.21 19.04
C LEU A 148 -12.66 -13.81 20.08
N SER A 149 -13.10 -14.80 20.85
CA SER A 149 -12.27 -15.48 21.85
C SER A 149 -11.04 -16.16 21.25
N VAL A 150 -11.13 -16.65 20.01
CA VAL A 150 -9.99 -17.24 19.27
C VAL A 150 -9.01 -16.14 18.88
N ILE A 151 -9.50 -14.99 18.42
CA ILE A 151 -8.65 -13.84 18.09
C ILE A 151 -7.93 -13.33 19.36
N GLU A 152 -8.66 -13.20 20.47
CA GLU A 152 -8.08 -12.81 21.76
C GLU A 152 -7.02 -13.80 22.25
N GLU A 153 -7.23 -15.10 22.10
CA GLU A 153 -6.23 -16.12 22.43
C GLU A 153 -4.98 -15.99 21.55
N LEU A 154 -5.16 -15.82 20.23
CA LEU A 154 -4.04 -15.64 19.30
C LEU A 154 -3.19 -14.42 19.63
N VAL A 155 -3.81 -13.30 19.99
CA VAL A 155 -3.11 -12.06 20.35
C VAL A 155 -2.43 -12.19 21.71
N ASN A 156 -3.17 -12.59 22.75
CA ASN A 156 -2.69 -12.53 24.13
C ASN A 156 -1.75 -13.68 24.51
N VAL A 157 -1.94 -14.87 23.92
CA VAL A 157 -1.18 -16.08 24.25
C VAL A 157 -0.15 -16.40 23.16
N HIS A 158 -0.52 -16.26 21.88
CA HIS A 158 0.34 -16.63 20.76
C HIS A 158 1.09 -15.46 20.13
N HIS A 159 0.95 -14.26 20.70
CA HIS A 159 1.64 -13.04 20.26
C HIS A 159 1.41 -12.73 18.77
N ALA A 160 0.20 -12.97 18.28
CA ALA A 160 -0.24 -12.50 16.97
C ALA A 160 -0.35 -10.96 16.96
N GLU A 161 -0.09 -10.35 15.81
CA GLU A 161 -0.20 -8.90 15.62
C GLU A 161 -1.67 -8.54 15.46
N ALA A 162 -2.21 -7.73 16.36
CA ALA A 162 -3.63 -7.41 16.39
C ALA A 162 -4.04 -6.46 15.24
N ILE A 163 -5.22 -6.70 14.68
CA ILE A 163 -5.88 -5.85 13.68
C ILE A 163 -7.04 -5.13 14.36
N TYR A 164 -7.06 -3.81 14.25
CA TYR A 164 -8.10 -2.97 14.82
C TYR A 164 -8.93 -2.26 13.76
N HIS A 165 -10.20 -2.05 14.08
CA HIS A 165 -11.10 -1.17 13.33
C HIS A 165 -12.01 -0.41 14.28
N ASP A 166 -12.01 0.91 14.17
CA ASP A 166 -12.73 1.83 15.08
C ASP A 166 -12.37 1.56 16.55
N GLY A 167 -11.08 1.32 16.82
CA GLY A 167 -10.56 1.00 18.15
C GLY A 167 -10.93 -0.38 18.69
N LYS A 168 -11.61 -1.24 17.92
CA LYS A 168 -12.01 -2.60 18.34
C LYS A 168 -11.10 -3.64 17.73
N LEU A 169 -10.76 -4.68 18.50
CA LEU A 169 -10.06 -5.86 17.99
C LEU A 169 -10.97 -6.60 17.01
N VAL A 170 -10.56 -6.66 15.74
CA VAL A 170 -11.34 -7.29 14.66
C VAL A 170 -10.61 -8.44 13.96
N GLY A 171 -9.36 -8.68 14.33
CA GLY A 171 -8.57 -9.77 13.77
C GLY A 171 -7.14 -9.77 14.28
N CYS A 172 -6.32 -10.63 13.70
CA CYS A 172 -4.89 -10.68 13.95
C CYS A 172 -4.13 -11.28 12.76
N VAL A 173 -2.82 -11.04 12.71
CA VAL A 173 -1.87 -11.73 11.84
C VAL A 173 -0.99 -12.62 12.69
N LYS A 174 -1.01 -13.92 12.41
CA LYS A 174 -0.13 -14.89 13.06
C LYS A 174 1.31 -14.74 12.54
N LYS A 175 2.28 -15.16 13.36
CA LYS A 175 3.63 -15.46 12.88
C LYS A 175 3.57 -16.59 11.84
N ALA A 176 4.43 -16.53 10.83
CA ALA A 176 4.58 -17.58 9.84
C ALA A 176 5.60 -18.66 10.27
N HIS A 177 6.40 -18.39 11.30
CA HIS A 177 7.33 -19.35 11.87
C HIS A 177 7.55 -19.12 13.37
N ASP A 178 7.84 -20.18 14.12
CA ASP A 178 7.97 -20.10 15.59
C ASP A 178 9.26 -19.42 16.05
N VAL A 179 10.35 -19.61 15.31
CA VAL A 179 11.70 -19.16 15.72
C VAL A 179 12.34 -18.16 14.76
N ASP A 180 11.74 -17.93 13.59
CA ASP A 180 12.34 -17.05 12.60
C ASP A 180 11.96 -15.59 12.89
N PRO A 181 12.91 -14.72 13.26
CA PRO A 181 12.59 -13.34 13.57
C PRO A 181 12.06 -12.56 12.36
N ASN A 182 12.38 -12.97 11.13
CA ASN A 182 11.87 -12.33 9.92
C ASN A 182 10.46 -12.81 9.53
N LEU A 183 9.95 -13.84 10.19
CA LEU A 183 8.61 -14.40 9.98
C LEU A 183 7.74 -14.30 11.24
N ASN A 184 8.09 -13.36 12.13
CA ASN A 184 7.27 -13.04 13.29
C ASN A 184 5.99 -12.31 12.87
N ALA A 185 5.01 -12.20 13.78
CA ALA A 185 3.71 -11.63 13.47
C ALA A 185 3.76 -10.17 12.98
N HIS A 186 4.62 -9.35 13.58
CA HIS A 186 4.82 -7.95 13.17
C HIS A 186 5.36 -7.86 11.74
N VAL A 187 6.44 -8.58 11.41
CA VAL A 187 7.02 -8.56 10.06
C VAL A 187 6.05 -9.13 9.03
N MET A 188 5.29 -10.17 9.38
CA MET A 188 4.25 -10.70 8.49
C MET A 188 3.12 -9.70 8.26
N PHE A 189 2.72 -8.94 9.28
CA PHE A 189 1.73 -7.87 9.14
C PHE A 189 2.23 -6.79 8.17
N GLU A 190 3.45 -6.27 8.35
CA GLU A 190 4.00 -5.24 7.45
C GLU A 190 4.12 -5.75 6.00
N ASN A 191 4.61 -6.98 5.82
CA ASN A 191 4.71 -7.61 4.50
C ASN A 191 3.34 -7.73 3.81
N LEU A 192 2.30 -8.11 4.55
CA LEU A 192 0.94 -8.22 4.00
C LEU A 192 0.36 -6.85 3.66
N VAL A 193 0.63 -5.81 4.47
CA VAL A 193 0.18 -4.44 4.18
C VAL A 193 0.81 -3.89 2.89
N VAL A 194 2.12 -4.08 2.71
CA VAL A 194 2.81 -3.71 1.46
C VAL A 194 2.26 -4.50 0.28
N LYS A 195 2.11 -5.83 0.42
CA LYS A 195 1.57 -6.67 -0.64
C LYS A 195 0.15 -6.26 -1.02
N ALA A 196 -0.76 -6.11 -0.06
CA ALA A 196 -2.16 -5.80 -0.31
C ALA A 196 -2.35 -4.43 -0.98
N SER A 197 -1.64 -3.40 -0.50
CA SER A 197 -1.69 -2.06 -1.10
C SER A 197 -1.05 -2.03 -2.50
N GLY A 198 0.03 -2.80 -2.71
CA GLY A 198 0.62 -3.00 -4.03
C GLY A 198 -0.32 -3.72 -5.02
N ILE A 199 -1.06 -4.74 -4.56
CA ILE A 199 -2.11 -5.42 -5.37
C ILE A 199 -3.18 -4.42 -5.78
N LEU A 200 -3.65 -3.57 -4.87
CA LEU A 200 -4.65 -2.55 -5.20
C LEU A 200 -4.14 -1.57 -6.25
N ALA A 201 -2.88 -1.13 -6.12
CA ALA A 201 -2.25 -0.23 -7.09
C ALA A 201 -2.15 -0.89 -8.48
N PHE A 202 -1.74 -2.15 -8.53
CA PHE A 202 -1.66 -2.93 -9.76
C PHE A 202 -3.03 -3.12 -10.41
N LYS A 203 -4.06 -3.48 -9.64
CA LYS A 203 -5.43 -3.61 -10.16
C LYS A 203 -5.96 -2.30 -10.70
N ASN A 204 -5.68 -1.18 -10.03
CA ASN A 204 -6.04 0.16 -10.53
C ASN A 204 -5.32 0.50 -11.84
N LEU A 205 -4.03 0.19 -11.97
CA LEU A 205 -3.30 0.33 -13.23
C LEU A 205 -3.99 -0.44 -14.36
N VAL A 206 -4.32 -1.72 -14.13
CA VAL A 206 -4.97 -2.58 -15.11
C VAL A 206 -6.35 -2.05 -15.51
N ALA A 207 -7.23 -1.83 -14.53
CA ALA A 207 -8.62 -1.50 -14.77
C ALA A 207 -8.82 -0.10 -15.37
N LYS A 208 -8.09 0.92 -14.89
CA LYS A 208 -8.26 2.30 -15.37
C LYS A 208 -7.64 2.54 -16.74
N ASN A 209 -6.77 1.65 -17.21
CA ASN A 209 -6.07 1.78 -18.49
C ASN A 209 -6.41 0.66 -19.49
N ASN A 210 -7.34 -0.24 -19.15
CA ASN A 210 -7.76 -1.38 -19.99
C ASN A 210 -6.56 -2.20 -20.51
N ILE A 211 -5.64 -2.52 -19.60
CA ILE A 211 -4.44 -3.31 -19.90
C ILE A 211 -4.80 -4.79 -19.77
N ASP A 212 -4.37 -5.62 -20.72
CA ASP A 212 -4.38 -7.07 -20.54
C ASP A 212 -3.19 -7.47 -19.65
N PRO A 213 -3.42 -7.94 -18.41
CA PRO A 213 -2.32 -8.27 -17.49
C PRO A 213 -1.46 -9.45 -17.99
N LEU A 214 -1.98 -10.28 -18.91
CA LEU A 214 -1.22 -11.39 -19.50
C LEU A 214 -0.11 -10.92 -20.44
N THR A 215 -0.13 -9.65 -20.85
CA THR A 215 0.90 -9.03 -21.71
C THR A 215 2.09 -8.48 -20.93
N ILE A 216 2.05 -8.53 -19.59
CA ILE A 216 3.13 -8.04 -18.73
C ILE A 216 4.21 -9.10 -18.63
N ASP A 217 5.44 -8.75 -18.99
CA ASP A 217 6.57 -9.70 -19.01
C ASP A 217 7.34 -9.71 -17.69
N TYR A 218 7.47 -8.54 -17.07
CA TYR A 218 8.30 -8.35 -15.88
C TYR A 218 7.67 -7.38 -14.88
N VAL A 219 7.80 -7.68 -13.59
CA VAL A 219 7.36 -6.79 -12.51
C VAL A 219 8.54 -6.45 -11.60
N ILE A 220 8.72 -5.16 -11.33
CA ILE A 220 9.67 -4.63 -10.35
C ILE A 220 8.87 -4.06 -9.19
N GLU A 221 9.03 -4.65 -8.01
CA GLU A 221 8.48 -4.05 -6.79
C GLU A 221 9.54 -3.19 -6.10
N CYS A 222 9.17 -2.01 -5.57
CA CYS A 222 10.16 -1.01 -5.13
C CYS A 222 9.80 -0.22 -3.87
N SER A 223 9.07 -0.81 -2.93
CA SER A 223 8.83 -0.24 -1.58
C SER A 223 10.03 -0.37 -0.64
N GLU A 224 9.88 0.10 0.59
CA GLU A 224 10.88 0.03 1.65
C GLU A 224 11.01 -1.36 2.30
N GLU A 225 9.99 -2.21 2.23
CA GLU A 225 9.95 -3.47 2.99
C GLU A 225 10.67 -4.63 2.31
N ALA A 226 11.39 -5.44 3.08
CA ALA A 226 12.12 -6.58 2.55
C ALA A 226 11.54 -7.89 3.11
N CYS A 227 10.82 -8.66 2.27
CA CYS A 227 10.36 -9.98 2.65
C CYS A 227 11.45 -11.05 2.49
N GLY A 228 11.33 -12.13 3.27
CA GLY A 228 12.27 -13.25 3.26
C GLY A 228 12.40 -13.89 4.63
N ASP A 229 12.98 -15.08 4.69
CA ASP A 229 13.23 -15.81 5.93
C ASP A 229 14.65 -15.55 6.46
N MET A 230 15.05 -16.24 7.54
CA MET A 230 16.39 -16.11 8.13
C MET A 230 17.52 -16.54 7.18
N ASN A 231 17.24 -17.40 6.19
CA ASN A 231 18.20 -17.91 5.22
C ASN A 231 18.31 -17.02 3.99
N GLN A 232 17.23 -16.32 3.62
CA GLN A 232 17.09 -15.52 2.41
C GLN A 232 16.52 -14.13 2.75
N ARG A 233 17.22 -13.37 3.61
CA ARG A 233 16.80 -12.01 4.01
C ARG A 233 16.71 -11.09 2.79
N GLY A 234 15.53 -10.56 2.49
CA GLY A 234 15.28 -9.77 1.28
C GLY A 234 15.26 -10.59 -0.02
N GLY A 235 15.29 -11.93 0.08
CA GLY A 235 15.17 -12.86 -1.03
C GLY A 235 13.73 -13.34 -1.27
N GLY A 236 12.77 -12.86 -0.47
CA GLY A 236 11.35 -12.93 -0.83
C GLY A 236 11.05 -12.13 -2.10
N ASN A 237 9.81 -12.17 -2.57
CA ASN A 237 9.46 -11.54 -3.84
C ASN A 237 8.03 -11.00 -3.84
N PHE A 238 7.89 -9.74 -3.42
CA PHE A 238 6.62 -9.04 -3.50
C PHE A 238 6.18 -8.89 -4.95
N ALA A 239 7.10 -8.57 -5.87
CA ALA A 239 6.78 -8.34 -7.28
C ALA A 239 5.95 -9.47 -7.90
N LYS A 240 6.42 -10.72 -7.78
CA LYS A 240 5.71 -11.91 -8.28
C LYS A 240 4.41 -12.14 -7.54
N SER A 241 4.40 -11.99 -6.21
CA SER A 241 3.20 -12.22 -5.41
C SER A 241 2.08 -11.20 -5.68
N ILE A 242 2.45 -9.95 -6.00
CA ILE A 242 1.54 -8.89 -6.43
C ILE A 242 1.09 -9.15 -7.86
N ALA A 243 2.01 -9.52 -8.75
CA ALA A 243 1.71 -9.83 -10.15
C ALA A 243 0.70 -10.96 -10.29
N GLU A 244 0.89 -12.05 -9.54
CA GLU A 244 -0.04 -13.19 -9.50
C GLU A 244 -1.45 -12.74 -9.12
N MET A 245 -1.59 -12.00 -8.03
CA MET A 245 -2.88 -11.48 -7.55
C MET A 245 -3.45 -10.36 -8.42
N GLY A 246 -2.61 -9.69 -9.21
CA GLY A 246 -2.99 -8.71 -10.22
C GLY A 246 -3.34 -9.33 -11.59
N GLY A 247 -3.26 -10.66 -11.73
CA GLY A 247 -3.59 -11.40 -12.95
C GLY A 247 -2.45 -11.51 -13.98
N ALA A 248 -1.27 -10.98 -13.68
CA ALA A 248 -0.10 -11.01 -14.55
C ALA A 248 0.69 -12.32 -14.41
N VAL A 249 0.00 -13.45 -14.57
CA VAL A 249 0.53 -14.79 -14.30
C VAL A 249 1.62 -15.27 -15.27
N ASN A 250 1.79 -14.57 -16.40
CA ASN A 250 2.87 -14.83 -17.36
C ASN A 250 4.17 -14.06 -17.03
N SER A 251 4.12 -13.16 -16.06
CA SER A 251 5.27 -12.32 -15.71
C SER A 251 6.25 -13.04 -14.78
N THR A 252 7.51 -12.61 -14.83
CA THR A 252 8.46 -12.85 -13.74
C THR A 252 8.76 -11.51 -13.04
N GLY A 253 9.56 -11.52 -11.97
CA GLY A 253 9.80 -10.27 -11.26
C GLY A 253 10.84 -10.35 -10.16
N ALA A 254 11.25 -9.16 -9.73
CA ALA A 254 12.20 -8.98 -8.65
C ALA A 254 11.89 -7.72 -7.85
N ASP A 255 12.34 -7.73 -6.61
CA ASP A 255 12.23 -6.60 -5.71
C ASP A 255 13.49 -5.73 -5.82
N LEU A 256 13.32 -4.41 -5.86
CA LEU A 256 14.39 -3.43 -5.90
C LEU A 256 14.29 -2.53 -4.68
N ARG A 257 15.33 -2.55 -3.84
CA ARG A 257 15.41 -1.72 -2.63
C ARG A 257 16.34 -0.53 -2.82
N GLY A 258 15.90 0.61 -2.33
CA GLY A 258 16.61 1.89 -2.42
C GLY A 258 15.95 2.99 -1.60
N PHE A 259 15.22 2.62 -0.54
CA PHE A 259 14.42 3.55 0.27
C PHE A 259 13.48 4.40 -0.61
N CYS A 260 13.21 5.65 -0.24
CA CYS A 260 12.39 6.56 -1.04
C CYS A 260 12.96 6.86 -2.45
N ALA A 261 14.21 6.47 -2.74
CA ALA A 261 14.79 6.59 -4.08
C ALA A 261 14.53 5.36 -4.97
N ALA A 262 14.04 4.24 -4.39
CA ALA A 262 13.77 3.00 -5.11
C ALA A 262 12.88 3.18 -6.36
N PRO A 263 11.82 4.01 -6.37
CA PRO A 263 11.02 4.25 -7.58
C PRO A 263 11.84 4.80 -8.75
N THR A 264 12.83 5.66 -8.49
CA THR A 264 13.70 6.21 -9.55
C THR A 264 14.62 5.13 -10.10
N HIS A 265 15.20 4.29 -9.24
CA HIS A 265 16.03 3.16 -9.66
C HIS A 265 15.21 2.11 -10.43
N ALA A 266 13.97 1.84 -10.02
CA ALA A 266 13.06 0.96 -10.72
C ALA A 266 12.69 1.52 -12.10
N LEU A 267 12.43 2.83 -12.21
CA LEU A 267 12.15 3.49 -13.48
C LEU A 267 13.31 3.38 -14.47
N ILE A 268 14.53 3.66 -14.03
CA ILE A 268 15.73 3.53 -14.85
C ILE A 268 15.94 2.07 -15.28
N THR A 269 15.77 1.12 -14.36
CA THR A 269 15.90 -0.31 -14.62
C THR A 269 14.87 -0.80 -15.63
N ALA A 270 13.58 -0.51 -15.41
CA ALA A 270 12.49 -0.89 -16.31
C ALA A 270 12.69 -0.30 -17.71
N ALA A 271 12.99 1.00 -17.81
CA ALA A 271 13.24 1.66 -19.09
C ALA A 271 14.45 1.07 -19.83
N SER A 272 15.47 0.62 -19.10
CA SER A 272 16.66 -0.03 -19.67
C SER A 272 16.34 -1.43 -20.19
N LEU A 273 15.57 -2.23 -19.44
CA LEU A 273 15.12 -3.56 -19.86
C LEU A 273 14.28 -3.50 -21.14
N VAL A 274 13.36 -2.54 -21.22
CA VAL A 274 12.54 -2.31 -22.41
C VAL A 274 13.38 -1.81 -23.57
N LYS A 275 14.23 -0.80 -23.36
CA LYS A 275 15.10 -0.26 -24.41
C LYS A 275 16.05 -1.31 -24.98
N ALA A 276 16.53 -2.24 -24.16
CA ALA A 276 17.39 -3.35 -24.58
C ALA A 276 16.65 -4.46 -25.36
N GLY A 277 15.31 -4.44 -25.37
CA GLY A 277 14.48 -5.49 -25.97
C GLY A 277 14.43 -6.78 -25.15
N THR A 278 14.81 -6.73 -23.86
CA THR A 278 14.71 -7.88 -22.96
C THR A 278 13.25 -8.21 -22.64
N TYR A 279 12.44 -7.17 -22.42
CA TYR A 279 11.00 -7.26 -22.14
C TYR A 279 10.26 -6.17 -22.91
N LYS A 280 9.00 -6.38 -23.24
CA LYS A 280 8.15 -5.38 -23.90
C LYS A 280 7.38 -4.54 -22.91
N ASN A 281 6.84 -5.18 -21.87
CA ASN A 281 6.03 -4.55 -20.84
C ASN A 281 6.61 -4.87 -19.46
N VAL A 282 7.10 -3.82 -18.79
CA VAL A 282 7.61 -3.91 -17.43
C VAL A 282 6.73 -3.07 -16.53
N VAL A 283 6.10 -3.68 -15.52
CA VAL A 283 5.38 -2.95 -14.48
C VAL A 283 6.30 -2.65 -13.31
N ILE A 284 6.31 -1.41 -12.86
CA ILE A 284 6.87 -1.01 -11.57
C ILE A 284 5.71 -0.92 -10.60
N VAL A 285 5.81 -1.48 -9.40
CA VAL A 285 4.76 -1.43 -8.39
C VAL A 285 5.34 -1.16 -7.00
N ALA A 286 4.59 -0.49 -6.15
CA ALA A 286 4.93 -0.32 -4.75
C ALA A 286 3.66 -0.22 -3.90
N GLY A 287 3.69 -0.85 -2.72
CA GLY A 287 2.73 -0.66 -1.65
C GLY A 287 3.29 0.22 -0.52
N GLY A 288 2.42 0.60 0.41
CA GLY A 288 2.78 1.45 1.54
C GLY A 288 3.24 0.67 2.76
N ALA A 289 4.19 1.22 3.52
CA ALA A 289 4.75 0.63 4.73
C ALA A 289 4.12 1.23 6.00
N THR A 290 3.73 0.36 6.93
CA THR A 290 3.13 0.73 8.23
C THR A 290 4.08 1.53 9.10
N ALA A 291 5.37 1.24 9.04
CA ALA A 291 6.42 1.97 9.74
C ALA A 291 6.42 3.49 9.44
N LYS A 292 5.85 3.92 8.30
CA LYS A 292 5.77 5.32 7.89
C LYS A 292 4.53 6.05 8.39
N LEU A 293 3.51 5.32 8.84
CA LEU A 293 2.28 5.92 9.34
C LEU A 293 2.54 6.72 10.61
N GLY A 294 2.03 7.94 10.64
CA GLY A 294 2.18 8.90 11.73
C GLY A 294 3.63 9.19 12.14
N MET A 295 4.61 9.04 11.24
CA MET A 295 6.02 9.22 11.55
C MET A 295 6.30 10.58 12.22
N ASN A 296 5.66 11.65 11.74
CA ASN A 296 5.80 13.01 12.29
C ASN A 296 4.68 13.38 13.28
N GLY A 297 3.91 12.40 13.76
CA GLY A 297 2.73 12.64 14.58
C GLY A 297 2.99 13.46 15.85
N LYS A 298 4.17 13.29 16.49
CA LYS A 298 4.55 14.11 17.66
C LYS A 298 4.59 15.60 17.35
N ASP A 299 5.15 15.98 16.21
CA ASP A 299 5.23 17.38 15.79
C ASP A 299 3.88 17.91 15.34
N HIS A 300 3.05 17.08 14.67
CA HIS A 300 1.69 17.44 14.31
C HIS A 300 0.83 17.74 15.54
N VAL A 301 0.79 16.81 16.51
CA VAL A 301 0.05 16.98 17.77
C VAL A 301 0.52 18.22 18.53
N LYS A 302 1.85 18.42 18.66
CA LYS A 302 2.41 19.61 19.33
C LYS A 302 1.98 20.92 18.68
N LYS A 303 1.76 20.93 17.36
CA LYS A 303 1.35 22.10 16.58
C LYS A 303 -0.17 22.24 16.43
N GLY A 304 -0.97 21.33 17.01
CA GLY A 304 -2.42 21.36 16.83
C GLY A 304 -2.87 20.93 15.42
N LEU A 305 -2.01 20.23 14.68
CA LEU A 305 -2.27 19.81 13.30
C LEU A 305 -2.76 18.36 13.24
N PRO A 306 -3.60 17.98 12.25
CA PRO A 306 -3.91 16.57 12.01
C PRO A 306 -2.64 15.79 11.66
N VAL A 307 -2.64 14.49 11.94
CA VAL A 307 -1.60 13.58 11.45
C VAL A 307 -1.81 13.35 9.95
N LEU A 308 -0.87 13.81 9.14
CA LEU A 308 -1.00 13.76 7.67
C LEU A 308 -0.36 12.52 7.04
N GLU A 309 0.47 11.78 7.78
CA GLU A 309 0.95 10.45 7.38
C GLU A 309 -0.07 9.36 7.77
N ASP A 310 -1.31 9.53 7.34
CA ASP A 310 -2.47 8.72 7.73
C ASP A 310 -3.02 7.83 6.61
N VAL A 311 -2.31 7.80 5.48
CA VAL A 311 -2.61 6.93 4.35
C VAL A 311 -1.40 6.11 3.95
N LEU A 312 -1.62 4.84 3.61
CA LEU A 312 -0.64 4.03 2.90
C LEU A 312 -0.67 4.43 1.43
N GLY A 313 0.43 5.01 0.92
CA GLY A 313 0.57 5.34 -0.48
C GLY A 313 1.05 4.15 -1.30
N GLY A 314 0.47 3.95 -2.48
CA GLY A 314 0.90 2.93 -3.43
C GLY A 314 0.75 3.39 -4.87
N PHE A 315 1.56 2.82 -5.76
CA PHE A 315 1.50 3.13 -7.18
C PHE A 315 1.91 1.94 -8.04
N ALA A 316 1.48 1.96 -9.30
CA ALA A 316 1.93 1.05 -10.33
C ALA A 316 2.11 1.81 -11.66
N LEU A 317 3.20 1.58 -12.38
CA LEU A 317 3.53 2.22 -13.65
C LEU A 317 3.81 1.15 -14.71
N LEU A 318 3.24 1.30 -15.91
CA LEU A 318 3.57 0.45 -17.05
C LEU A 318 4.62 1.15 -17.92
N ILE A 319 5.82 0.55 -17.98
CA ILE A 319 6.88 0.95 -18.89
C ILE A 319 6.86 0.02 -20.10
N SER A 320 6.76 0.59 -21.31
CA SER A 320 6.53 -0.19 -22.53
C SER A 320 7.37 0.30 -23.70
N GLU A 321 7.37 -0.48 -24.78
CA GLU A 321 7.92 -0.07 -26.07
C GLU A 321 7.27 1.24 -26.55
N ASN A 322 8.04 2.04 -27.29
CA ASN A 322 7.57 3.34 -27.77
C ASN A 322 6.36 3.20 -28.71
N ASP A 323 5.25 3.81 -28.33
CA ASP A 323 4.00 3.83 -29.09
C ASP A 323 3.81 5.11 -29.93
N GLY A 324 4.77 6.05 -29.87
CA GLY A 324 4.73 7.33 -30.57
C GLY A 324 3.83 8.40 -29.95
N VAL A 325 3.18 8.12 -28.81
CA VAL A 325 2.20 9.03 -28.16
C VAL A 325 2.52 9.26 -26.68
N SER A 326 2.96 8.21 -25.98
CA SER A 326 3.24 8.23 -24.55
C SER A 326 4.55 8.98 -24.23
N PRO A 327 4.69 9.57 -23.03
CA PRO A 327 5.91 10.26 -22.61
C PRO A 327 7.15 9.37 -22.70
N VAL A 328 8.17 9.87 -23.40
CA VAL A 328 9.43 9.15 -23.63
C VAL A 328 10.37 9.26 -22.43
N LEU A 329 10.93 8.13 -22.00
CA LEU A 329 11.94 8.05 -20.95
C LEU A 329 13.36 8.11 -21.55
N ARG A 330 14.00 9.27 -21.42
CA ARG A 330 15.35 9.56 -21.94
C ARG A 330 16.44 8.97 -21.06
N THR A 331 16.70 7.66 -21.21
CA THR A 331 17.74 6.95 -20.46
C THR A 331 19.17 7.41 -20.75
N ASP A 332 19.38 8.23 -21.77
CA ASP A 332 20.65 8.90 -22.10
C ASP A 332 20.92 10.15 -21.25
N LEU A 333 19.91 10.69 -20.55
CA LEU A 333 20.02 11.86 -19.69
C LEU A 333 20.03 11.49 -18.19
N VAL A 334 20.28 10.21 -17.88
CA VAL A 334 20.29 9.72 -16.49
C VAL A 334 21.53 10.25 -15.77
N GLY A 335 21.28 10.98 -14.69
CA GLY A 335 22.32 11.40 -13.74
C GLY A 335 22.65 10.32 -12.72
N LYS A 336 23.76 10.49 -12.01
CA LYS A 336 24.14 9.69 -10.84
C LYS A 336 24.50 10.59 -9.68
N HIS A 337 24.15 10.18 -8.47
CA HIS A 337 24.75 10.71 -7.25
C HIS A 337 26.06 9.94 -7.03
N ASN A 338 27.20 10.64 -7.07
CA ASN A 338 28.48 9.99 -6.78
C ASN A 338 28.56 9.67 -5.28
N VAL A 339 29.16 8.52 -4.95
CA VAL A 339 29.45 8.12 -3.56
C VAL A 339 30.57 8.98 -2.99
#